data_AF-A0A3M1K0B7-F1
#
_entry.id   AF-A0A3M1K0B7-F1
#
_cell.length_a   1.000
_cell.length_b   1.000
_cell.length_c   1.000
_cell.angle_alpha   90.00
_cell.angle_beta   90.00
_cell.angle_gamma   90.00
#
_symmetry.space_group_name_H-M   'P 1'
#
loop_
_entity.id
_entity.type
_entity.pdbx_description
1 polymer ?
#
loop_
_entity_poly.entity_id
_entity_poly.type
_entity_poly.pdbx_seq_one_letter_code
_entity_poly.pdbx_strand_id
1 'polypeptide(L)'
;MTRADRRFVASWRPTVNPCAHYGRSPDTMSLTRQELAEAMQETFGVPGREAERWTTFLIDQMADTLKAGENVSISGFGVFEVVRRKPRIGRNPRTKEAVPIPERTVISFRSSEKLKRRLNPHLKPR
;
A
#
# COMPACT_ATOMS: atom_id res chain seq x y z
N MET A 1 -9.71 -31.08 -16.61
CA MET A 1 -10.15 -29.66 -16.66
C MET A 1 -9.19 -28.84 -15.80
N THR A 2 -8.83 -27.66 -16.29
CA THR A 2 -7.46 -27.14 -16.35
C THR A 2 -6.93 -26.54 -15.03
N ARG A 3 -5.71 -26.95 -14.67
CA ARG A 3 -4.91 -26.45 -13.53
C ARG A 3 -4.15 -25.21 -14.02
N ALA A 4 -4.59 -24.02 -13.62
CA ALA A 4 -3.90 -22.77 -13.92
C ALA A 4 -2.50 -22.76 -13.29
N ASP A 5 -1.53 -22.42 -14.13
CA ASP A 5 -0.09 -22.57 -13.94
C ASP A 5 0.48 -21.59 -12.91
N ARG A 6 1.08 -22.11 -11.82
CA ARG A 6 1.70 -21.35 -10.73
C ARG A 6 3.14 -20.95 -11.06
N ARG A 7 3.38 -20.39 -12.25
CA ARG A 7 4.74 -20.02 -12.70
C ARG A 7 5.00 -18.51 -12.80
N PHE A 8 3.99 -17.66 -12.60
CA PHE A 8 4.11 -16.23 -12.86
C PHE A 8 4.80 -15.39 -11.75
N VAL A 9 5.04 -15.94 -10.55
CA VAL A 9 5.45 -15.13 -9.37
C VAL A 9 6.95 -15.24 -9.03
N ALA A 10 7.71 -16.14 -9.66
CA ALA A 10 9.05 -16.52 -9.20
C ALA A 10 10.25 -15.88 -9.95
N SER A 11 10.03 -15.09 -11.01
CA SER A 11 11.13 -14.53 -11.82
C SER A 11 11.00 -13.05 -12.17
N TRP A 12 10.17 -12.29 -11.44
CA TRP A 12 10.16 -10.83 -11.59
C TRP A 12 11.43 -10.23 -10.98
N ARG A 13 12.48 -10.11 -11.79
CA ARG A 13 13.60 -9.20 -11.56
C ARG A 13 13.30 -7.94 -12.38
N PRO A 14 13.02 -6.80 -11.76
CA PRO A 14 12.88 -5.55 -12.51
C PRO A 14 14.23 -5.25 -13.15
N THR A 15 14.25 -5.11 -14.49
CA THR A 15 15.40 -4.64 -15.27
C THR A 15 15.58 -3.12 -15.19
N VAL A 16 14.70 -2.42 -14.48
CA VAL A 16 14.79 -0.98 -14.30
C VAL A 16 15.69 -0.64 -13.12
N ASN A 17 16.77 0.08 -13.43
CA ASN A 17 17.62 0.78 -12.48
C ASN A 17 16.76 1.62 -11.53
N PRO A 18 16.92 1.54 -10.20
CA PRO A 18 16.10 2.33 -9.26
C PRO A 18 16.39 3.84 -9.29
N CYS A 19 17.29 4.33 -10.15
CA CYS A 19 17.77 5.72 -10.11
C CYS A 19 17.85 6.43 -11.48
N ALA A 20 17.30 5.87 -12.56
CA ALA A 20 17.46 6.46 -13.90
C ALA A 20 16.13 6.95 -14.49
N HIS A 21 15.55 8.00 -13.91
CA HIS A 21 14.61 8.88 -14.61
C HIS A 21 15.00 10.34 -14.35
N TYR A 22 15.23 11.06 -15.45
CA TYR A 22 15.74 12.43 -15.52
C TYR A 22 14.83 13.41 -14.76
N GLY A 23 15.39 14.18 -13.82
CA GLY A 23 14.79 15.44 -13.35
C GLY A 23 14.25 15.52 -11.92
N ARG A 24 14.55 14.58 -11.00
CA ARG A 24 14.08 14.66 -9.61
C ARG A 24 15.20 15.03 -8.62
N SER A 25 14.96 16.06 -7.81
CA SER A 25 15.75 16.35 -6.61
C SER A 25 15.62 15.19 -5.60
N PRO A 26 16.70 14.79 -4.90
CA PRO A 26 16.76 13.57 -4.09
C PRO A 26 15.84 13.53 -2.85
N ASP A 27 15.12 14.60 -2.55
CA ASP A 27 14.48 14.80 -1.24
C ASP A 27 13.03 14.32 -1.11
N THR A 28 12.48 13.59 -2.09
CA THR A 28 11.23 12.83 -1.85
C THR A 28 11.19 11.54 -2.66
N MET A 29 11.79 10.47 -2.13
CA MET A 29 11.70 9.10 -2.66
C MET A 29 10.37 8.41 -2.25
N SER A 30 9.24 9.01 -2.62
CA SER A 30 7.91 8.41 -2.36
C SER A 30 7.25 7.96 -3.65
N LEU A 31 6.77 6.71 -3.66
CA LEU A 31 6.03 6.14 -4.78
C LEU A 31 4.71 6.90 -5.01
N THR A 32 4.52 7.47 -6.19
CA THR A 32 3.30 8.20 -6.57
C THR A 32 2.36 7.37 -7.45
N ARG A 33 1.12 7.84 -7.62
CA ARG A 33 0.15 7.21 -8.54
C ARG A 33 0.65 7.22 -9.99
N GLN A 34 1.31 8.30 -10.41
CA GLN A 34 1.88 8.41 -11.74
C GLN A 34 2.98 7.36 -11.95
N GLU A 35 3.89 7.22 -11.00
CA GLU A 35 4.98 6.22 -11.05
C GLU A 35 4.44 4.78 -11.08
N LEU A 36 3.32 4.50 -10.40
CA LEU A 36 2.64 3.20 -10.52
C LEU A 36 2.10 2.95 -11.94
N ALA A 37 1.49 3.95 -12.57
CA ALA A 37 0.99 3.85 -13.94
C ALA A 37 2.15 3.69 -14.94
N GLU A 38 3.24 4.43 -14.78
CA GLU A 38 4.47 4.29 -15.57
C GLU A 38 5.06 2.87 -15.44
N ALA A 39 5.18 2.35 -14.22
CA ALA A 39 5.63 0.98 -13.99
C ALA A 39 4.75 -0.07 -14.68
N MET A 40 3.43 0.17 -14.75
CA MET A 40 2.51 -0.71 -15.49
C MET A 40 2.71 -0.64 -17.00
N GLN A 41 2.99 0.54 -17.55
CA GLN A 41 3.33 0.71 -18.97
C GLN A 41 4.61 -0.05 -19.31
N GLU A 42 5.67 0.14 -18.51
CA GLU A 42 6.97 -0.49 -18.72
C GLU A 42 6.90 -2.02 -18.59
N THR A 43 6.18 -2.53 -17.59
CA THR A 43 6.14 -3.97 -17.29
C THR A 43 5.18 -4.74 -18.21
N PHE A 44 4.05 -4.14 -18.57
CA PHE A 44 2.96 -4.84 -19.26
C PHE A 44 2.66 -4.29 -20.66
N GLY A 45 3.34 -3.23 -21.10
CA GLY A 45 3.08 -2.61 -22.41
C GLY A 45 1.69 -2.00 -22.54
N VAL A 46 1.04 -1.70 -21.41
CA VAL A 46 -0.31 -1.11 -21.38
C VAL A 46 -0.22 0.35 -21.81
N PRO A 47 -1.14 0.89 -22.63
CA PRO A 47 -1.16 2.31 -22.97
C PRO A 47 -1.29 3.18 -21.71
N GLY A 48 -0.59 4.32 -21.66
CA GLY A 48 -0.55 5.17 -20.45
C GLY A 48 -1.93 5.58 -19.89
N ARG A 49 -2.88 5.89 -20.78
CA ARG A 49 -4.28 6.18 -20.37
C ARG A 49 -4.94 4.99 -19.66
N GLU A 50 -4.73 3.77 -20.15
CA GLU A 50 -5.28 2.57 -19.52
C GLU A 50 -4.57 2.26 -18.19
N ALA A 51 -3.25 2.42 -18.14
CA ALA A 51 -2.47 2.24 -16.91
C ALA A 51 -2.92 3.20 -15.80
N GLU A 52 -3.14 4.47 -16.13
CA GLU A 52 -3.67 5.48 -15.21
C GLU A 52 -5.09 5.12 -14.74
N ARG A 53 -5.96 4.69 -15.67
CA ARG A 53 -7.33 4.28 -15.37
C ARG A 53 -7.36 3.09 -14.42
N TRP A 54 -6.53 2.07 -14.65
CA TRP A 54 -6.48 0.88 -13.81
C TRP A 54 -5.92 1.17 -12.42
N THR A 55 -4.87 2.00 -12.35
CA THR A 55 -4.28 2.41 -11.06
C THR A 55 -5.28 3.20 -10.23
N THR A 56 -6.01 4.13 -10.87
CA THR A 56 -7.07 4.92 -10.21
C THR A 56 -8.19 4.02 -9.72
N PHE A 57 -8.71 3.16 -10.60
CA PHE A 57 -9.77 2.22 -10.26
C PHE A 57 -9.42 1.34 -9.05
N LEU A 58 -8.19 0.80 -9.00
CA LEU A 58 -7.74 -0.02 -7.87
C LEU A 58 -7.77 0.75 -6.54
N ILE A 59 -7.24 1.97 -6.53
CA ILE A 59 -7.18 2.80 -5.31
C ILE A 59 -8.60 3.17 -4.86
N ASP A 60 -9.46 3.55 -5.80
CA ASP A 60 -10.85 3.93 -5.50
C ASP A 60 -11.64 2.75 -4.94
N GLN A 61 -11.50 1.56 -5.53
CA GLN A 61 -12.15 0.34 -5.01
C GLN A 61 -11.70 0.01 -3.58
N MET A 62 -10.41 0.17 -3.26
CA MET A 62 -9.92 -0.01 -1.90
C MET A 62 -10.50 1.03 -0.94
N ALA A 63 -10.57 2.29 -1.37
CA ALA A 63 -11.12 3.37 -0.58
C ALA A 63 -12.61 3.17 -0.28
N ASP A 64 -13.39 2.77 -1.28
CA ASP A 64 -14.83 2.51 -1.14
C ASP A 64 -15.09 1.33 -0.20
N THR A 65 -14.32 0.25 -0.33
CA THR A 65 -14.41 -0.93 0.57
C THR A 65 -14.14 -0.52 2.03
N LEU A 66 -13.08 0.26 2.26
CA LEU A 66 -12.74 0.73 3.61
C LEU A 66 -13.78 1.71 4.16
N LYS A 67 -14.36 2.55 3.30
CA LYS A 67 -15.44 3.47 3.66
C LYS A 67 -16.73 2.73 4.06
N ALA A 68 -17.02 1.60 3.42
CA ALA A 68 -18.13 0.72 3.79
C ALA A 68 -17.94 0.03 5.17
N GLY A 69 -16.74 0.13 5.75
CA GLY A 69 -16.40 -0.50 7.02
C GLY A 69 -15.85 -1.91 6.87
N GLU A 70 -15.53 -2.33 5.64
CA GLU A 70 -15.01 -3.64 5.31
C GLU A 70 -13.47 -3.63 5.26
N ASN A 71 -12.86 -4.77 5.54
CA ASN A 71 -11.40 -4.91 5.52
C ASN A 71 -10.90 -5.24 4.12
N VAL A 72 -9.76 -4.67 3.72
CA VAL A 72 -9.10 -5.00 2.46
C VAL A 72 -7.89 -5.88 2.73
N SER A 73 -7.89 -7.10 2.20
CA SER A 73 -6.78 -8.06 2.35
C SER A 73 -6.06 -8.27 1.02
N ILE A 74 -4.77 -7.96 0.97
CA ILE A 74 -3.92 -8.15 -0.21
C ILE A 74 -2.88 -9.21 0.13
N SER A 75 -3.04 -10.40 -0.48
CA SER A 75 -2.16 -11.54 -0.24
C SER A 75 -0.69 -11.20 -0.50
N GLY A 76 0.18 -11.54 0.46
CA GLY A 76 1.62 -11.27 0.38
C GLY A 76 2.02 -9.81 0.57
N PHE A 77 1.06 -8.89 0.76
CA PHE A 77 1.31 -7.50 1.12
C PHE A 77 0.88 -7.22 2.56
N GLY A 78 -0.41 -7.34 2.87
CA GLY A 78 -0.96 -7.08 4.19
C GLY A 78 -2.47 -6.91 4.20
N VAL A 79 -3.00 -6.49 5.35
CA VAL A 79 -4.42 -6.24 5.57
C VAL A 79 -4.62 -4.81 6.04
N PHE A 80 -5.58 -4.12 5.44
CA PHE A 80 -6.10 -2.84 5.89
C PHE A 80 -7.38 -3.10 6.67
N GLU A 81 -7.36 -2.76 7.95
CA GLU A 81 -8.45 -2.99 8.89
C GLU A 81 -9.14 -1.71 9.29
N VAL A 82 -10.46 -1.74 9.27
CA VAL A 82 -11.29 -0.67 9.77
C VAL A 82 -11.55 -0.89 11.26
N VAL A 83 -11.05 0.02 12.10
CA VAL A 83 -11.14 -0.07 13.56
C VAL A 83 -11.92 1.10 14.11
N ARG A 84 -13.03 0.84 14.81
CA ARG A 84 -13.75 1.85 15.58
C ARG A 84 -13.05 2.08 16.91
N ARG A 85 -12.63 3.32 17.16
CA ARG A 85 -11.97 3.73 18.41
C ARG A 85 -12.98 4.44 19.29
N LYS A 86 -13.09 3.96 20.54
CA LYS A 86 -13.92 4.55 21.59
C LYS A 86 -13.44 5.96 21.96
N PRO A 87 -14.35 6.84 22.41
CA PRO A 87 -13.96 8.16 22.88
C PRO A 87 -13.09 8.04 24.13
N ARG A 88 -12.15 8.97 24.30
CA ARG A 88 -11.26 9.00 25.47
C ARG A 88 -10.78 10.42 25.73
N ILE A 89 -10.25 10.67 26.93
CA ILE A 89 -9.63 11.95 27.28
C ILE A 89 -8.15 11.87 26.96
N GLY A 90 -7.68 12.71 26.05
CA GLY A 90 -6.27 12.92 25.75
C GLY A 90 -5.69 14.10 26.53
N ARG A 91 -4.41 14.40 26.29
CA ARG A 91 -3.77 15.62 26.78
C ARG A 91 -3.09 16.36 25.64
N ASN A 92 -3.19 17.69 25.64
CA ASN A 92 -2.41 18.51 24.72
C ASN A 92 -0.92 18.34 25.03
N PRO A 93 -0.07 17.89 24.08
CA PRO A 93 1.35 17.68 24.33
C PRO A 93 2.07 18.94 24.84
N ARG A 94 1.57 20.13 24.48
CA ARG A 94 2.17 21.42 24.85
C ARG A 94 1.66 21.98 26.17
N THR A 95 0.33 21.95 26.41
CA THR A 95 -0.28 22.59 27.61
C THR A 95 -0.62 21.61 28.74
N LYS A 96 -0.55 20.29 28.50
CA LYS A 96 -0.97 19.22 29.43
C LYS A 96 -2.45 19.20 29.82
N GLU A 97 -3.26 20.12 29.29
CA GLU A 97 -4.69 20.18 29.52
C GLU A 97 -5.40 18.96 28.93
N ALA A 98 -6.49 18.54 29.59
CA ALA A 98 -7.31 17.44 29.16
C ALA A 98 -8.17 17.84 27.95
N VAL A 99 -8.08 17.08 26.85
CA VAL A 99 -8.85 17.33 25.62
C VAL A 99 -9.67 16.08 25.29
N PRO A 100 -11.01 16.18 25.15
CA PRO A 100 -11.83 15.06 24.75
C PRO A 100 -11.51 14.68 23.30
N ILE A 101 -11.26 13.38 23.07
CA ILE A 101 -11.08 12.81 21.74
C ILE A 101 -12.35 12.03 21.41
N PRO A 102 -13.11 12.45 20.39
CA PRO A 102 -14.37 11.80 20.04
C PRO A 102 -14.14 10.39 19.49
N GLU A 103 -15.21 9.61 19.45
CA GLU A 103 -15.19 8.35 18.73
C GLU A 103 -14.89 8.57 17.25
N ARG A 104 -14.15 7.65 16.65
CA ARG A 104 -13.82 7.72 15.23
C ARG A 104 -13.44 6.38 14.68
N THR A 105 -13.63 6.24 13.38
CA THR A 105 -13.13 5.10 12.61
C THR A 105 -11.72 5.42 12.14
N VAL A 106 -10.79 4.49 12.33
CA VAL A 106 -9.41 4.59 11.83
C VAL A 106 -9.08 3.37 10.99
N ILE A 107 -8.15 3.52 10.05
CA ILE A 107 -7.60 2.42 9.28
C ILE A 107 -6.28 1.99 9.93
N SER A 108 -6.09 0.69 10.15
CA SER A 108 -4.84 0.10 10.62
C SER A 108 -4.29 -0.83 9.55
N PHE A 109 -3.02 -0.65 9.17
CA PHE A 109 -2.35 -1.58 8.26
C PHE A 109 -1.56 -2.62 9.05
N ARG A 110 -1.84 -3.90 8.78
CA ARG A 110 -1.06 -5.03 9.27
C ARG A 110 -0.26 -5.61 8.11
N SER A 111 1.07 -5.48 8.17
CA SER A 111 1.96 -6.05 7.15
C SER A 111 1.97 -7.57 7.21
N SER A 112 1.96 -8.19 6.03
CA SER A 112 2.10 -9.63 5.90
C SER A 112 3.50 -10.10 6.27
N GLU A 113 3.63 -11.36 6.66
CA GLU A 113 4.91 -11.98 6.96
C GLU A 113 5.86 -11.94 5.74
N LYS A 114 5.31 -12.13 4.53
CA LYS A 114 6.07 -12.04 3.28
C LYS A 114 6.68 -10.65 3.09
N LEU A 115 5.92 -9.58 3.36
CA LEU A 115 6.41 -8.21 3.28
C LEU A 115 7.48 -7.93 4.35
N LYS A 116 7.25 -8.37 5.60
CA LYS A 116 8.22 -8.20 6.69
C LYS A 116 9.56 -8.86 6.39
N ARG A 117 9.55 -10.04 5.78
CA ARG A 117 10.78 -10.76 5.34
C ARG A 117 11.50 -10.06 4.21
N ARG A 118 10.76 -9.51 3.23
CA ARG A 118 11.36 -8.72 2.15
C ARG A 118 12.11 -7.50 2.69
N LEU A 119 11.60 -6.90 3.77
CA LEU A 119 12.25 -5.76 4.45
C LEU A 119 13.40 -6.20 5.36
N ASN A 120 13.30 -7.37 5.99
CA ASN A 120 14.28 -7.85 6.97
C ASN A 120 14.74 -9.28 6.63
N PRO A 121 15.53 -9.47 5.56
CA PRO A 121 15.88 -10.79 5.05
C PRO A 121 16.78 -11.61 6.01
N HIS A 122 17.47 -10.93 6.92
CA HIS A 122 18.39 -11.53 7.89
C HIS A 122 17.72 -12.00 9.18
N LEU A 123 16.46 -11.62 9.42
CA LEU A 123 15.74 -12.04 10.62
C LEU A 123 15.25 -13.49 10.45
N LYS A 124 15.57 -14.34 11.43
CA LYS A 124 15.02 -15.70 11.50
C LYS A 124 13.50 -15.62 11.72
N PRO A 125 12.73 -16.51 11.07
CA PRO A 125 11.29 -16.53 11.28
C PRO A 125 10.94 -16.88 12.73
N ARG A 126 9.93 -16.18 13.27
CA ARG A 126 9.31 -16.47 14.57
C ARG A 126 8.25 -17.55 14.45
#